data_AF-A0A972NF06-F1
#
_entry.id   AF-A0A972NF06-F1
#
_cell.length_a   1.000
_cell.length_b   1.000
_cell.length_c   1.000
_cell.angle_alpha   90.00
_cell.angle_beta   90.00
_cell.angle_gamma   90.00
#
_symmetry.space_group_name_H-M   'P 1'
#
loop_
_entity.id
_entity.type
_entity.pdbx_description
1 polymer ?
#
loop_
_entity_poly.entity_id
_entity_poly.type
_entity_poly.pdbx_seq_one_letter_code
_entity_poly.pdbx_strand_id
1 'polypeptide(L)'
;MNLKFLSDETFICRVIDVYNKFVNATALVVIPILMLTLVIAVGIIFYDLRLFLEFFFEGAKPEDYDKAFKLLVRNILNFFVLIELFKVFIDVLEFRRIRKRQILEAGIVFVVREIILVVFEHRFTFTDLVGFGVLLLALGITYIVLERSYLEYLKFERRELTERERKGLIAQREDELKR
;
A
#
# COMPACT_ATOMS: atom_id res chain seq x y z
N MET A 1 32.44 -32.84 -2.29
CA MET A 1 31.26 -32.49 -3.11
C MET A 1 31.27 -30.97 -3.29
N ASN A 2 31.36 -30.49 -4.53
CA ASN A 2 31.98 -29.22 -4.91
C ASN A 2 30.97 -28.05 -4.89
N LEU A 3 31.19 -27.05 -4.02
CA LEU A 3 30.31 -25.87 -3.82
C LEU A 3 30.48 -24.77 -4.88
N LYS A 4 31.28 -25.00 -5.92
CA LYS A 4 31.63 -23.99 -6.95
C LYS A 4 30.62 -23.87 -8.10
N PHE A 5 29.54 -24.66 -8.07
CA PHE A 5 28.53 -24.73 -9.13
C PHE A 5 27.35 -23.74 -8.93
N LEU A 6 27.29 -23.03 -7.80
CA LEU A 6 26.16 -22.15 -7.44
C LEU A 6 26.35 -20.67 -7.83
N SER A 7 27.40 -20.31 -8.57
CA SER A 7 27.67 -18.91 -8.95
C SER A 7 28.17 -18.81 -10.38
N ASP A 8 27.39 -19.34 -11.33
CA ASP A 8 27.56 -19.00 -12.74
C ASP A 8 26.85 -17.66 -12.99
N GLU A 9 27.60 -16.59 -13.24
CA GLU A 9 27.05 -15.24 -13.48
C GLU A 9 25.99 -15.23 -14.60
N THR A 10 26.09 -16.19 -15.53
CA THR A 10 25.11 -16.36 -16.62
C THR A 10 23.74 -16.85 -16.15
N PHE A 11 23.69 -17.64 -15.06
CA PHE A 11 22.44 -18.14 -14.47
C PHE A 11 21.68 -17.00 -13.77
N ILE A 12 22.39 -16.14 -13.03
CA ILE A 12 21.80 -15.00 -12.33
C ILE A 12 21.18 -14.01 -13.33
N CYS A 13 21.89 -13.67 -14.40
CA CYS A 13 21.37 -12.79 -15.46
C CYS A 13 20.11 -13.36 -16.11
N ARG A 14 20.10 -14.66 -16.45
CA ARG A 14 18.94 -15.32 -17.07
C ARG A 14 17.72 -15.33 -16.14
N VAL A 15 17.92 -15.56 -14.84
CA VAL A 15 16.84 -15.53 -13.84
C VAL A 15 16.27 -14.11 -13.70
N ILE A 16 17.12 -13.08 -13.67
CA ILE A 16 16.70 -11.68 -13.59
C ILE A 16 15.90 -11.28 -14.85
N ASP A 17 16.31 -11.72 -16.04
CA ASP A 17 15.60 -11.43 -17.27
C ASP A 17 14.22 -12.09 -17.33
N VAL A 18 14.11 -13.35 -16.89
CA VAL A 18 12.83 -14.06 -16.79
C VAL A 18 11.91 -13.35 -15.79
N TYR A 19 12.44 -12.97 -14.63
CA TYR A 19 11.71 -12.19 -13.63
C TYR A 19 11.24 -10.85 -14.20
N ASN A 20 12.13 -10.12 -14.88
CA ASN A 20 11.80 -8.82 -15.44
C ASN A 20 10.73 -8.91 -16.52
N LYS A 21 10.79 -9.93 -17.37
CA LYS A 21 9.79 -10.21 -18.41
C LYS A 21 8.43 -10.58 -17.80
N PHE A 22 8.41 -11.42 -16.76
CA PHE A 22 7.19 -11.80 -16.04
C PHE A 22 6.51 -10.58 -15.38
N VAL A 23 7.28 -9.77 -14.66
CA VAL A 23 6.77 -8.56 -14.01
C VAL A 23 6.26 -7.55 -15.05
N ASN A 24 6.98 -7.38 -16.17
CA ASN A 24 6.54 -6.47 -17.22
C ASN A 24 5.25 -6.94 -17.91
N ALA A 25 5.11 -8.25 -18.17
CA ALA A 25 3.88 -8.83 -18.68
C ALA A 25 2.71 -8.66 -17.69
N THR A 26 2.97 -8.88 -16.40
CA THR A 26 1.99 -8.66 -15.34
C THR A 26 1.55 -7.20 -15.29
N ALA A 27 2.49 -6.25 -15.34
CA ALA A 27 2.22 -4.82 -15.36
C ALA A 27 1.36 -4.42 -16.58
N LEU A 28 1.73 -4.91 -17.76
CA LEU A 28 1.02 -4.64 -19.02
C LEU A 28 -0.46 -5.05 -18.95
N VAL A 29 -0.78 -6.12 -18.23
CA VAL A 29 -2.16 -6.62 -18.08
C VAL A 29 -2.88 -5.96 -16.92
N VAL A 30 -2.24 -5.82 -15.75
CA VAL A 30 -2.92 -5.36 -14.53
C VAL A 30 -3.14 -3.84 -14.52
N ILE A 31 -2.20 -3.03 -15.03
CA ILE A 31 -2.37 -1.57 -15.08
C ILE A 31 -3.66 -1.16 -15.83
N PRO A 32 -3.94 -1.62 -17.07
CA PRO A 32 -5.15 -1.21 -17.78
C PRO A 32 -6.42 -1.73 -17.10
N ILE A 33 -6.39 -2.93 -16.50
CA ILE A 33 -7.52 -3.45 -15.71
C ILE A 33 -7.79 -2.53 -14.52
N LEU A 34 -6.75 -2.16 -13.77
CA LEU A 34 -6.89 -1.27 -12.61
C LEU A 34 -7.40 0.11 -13.01
N MET A 35 -6.84 0.70 -14.07
CA MET A 35 -7.32 1.98 -14.61
C MET A 35 -8.78 1.90 -15.03
N LEU A 36 -9.17 0.84 -15.74
CA LEU A 36 -10.56 0.62 -16.14
C LEU A 36 -11.48 0.51 -14.92
N THR A 37 -11.11 -0.28 -13.92
CA THR A 37 -11.91 -0.41 -12.69
C THR A 37 -12.02 0.92 -11.93
N LEU A 38 -10.97 1.74 -11.92
CA LEU A 38 -10.98 3.04 -11.28
C LEU A 38 -11.96 4.00 -11.99
N VAL A 39 -11.92 4.04 -13.33
CA VAL A 39 -12.84 4.85 -14.14
C VAL A 39 -14.30 4.41 -13.94
N ILE A 40 -14.56 3.10 -13.94
CA ILE A 40 -15.91 2.56 -13.69
C ILE A 40 -16.38 2.94 -12.29
N ALA A 41 -15.54 2.78 -11.26
CA ALA A 41 -15.90 3.11 -9.88
C ALA A 41 -16.25 4.61 -9.73
N VAL A 42 -15.46 5.49 -10.33
CA VAL A 42 -15.77 6.93 -10.40
C VAL A 42 -17.12 7.16 -11.09
N GLY A 43 -17.37 6.50 -12.22
CA GLY A 43 -18.65 6.59 -12.93
C GLY A 43 -19.86 6.18 -12.09
N ILE A 44 -19.73 5.11 -11.31
CA ILE A 44 -20.77 4.65 -10.38
C ILE A 44 -21.05 5.70 -9.30
N ILE A 45 -20.00 6.28 -8.69
CA ILE A 45 -20.17 7.33 -7.66
C ILE A 45 -20.87 8.55 -8.24
N PHE A 46 -20.51 8.98 -9.45
CA PHE A 46 -21.17 10.11 -10.10
C PHE A 46 -22.65 9.81 -10.40
N TYR A 47 -22.96 8.59 -10.83
CA TYR A 47 -24.34 8.15 -11.04
C TYR A 47 -25.15 8.19 -9.74
N ASP A 48 -24.62 7.62 -8.66
CA ASP A 48 -25.28 7.62 -7.36
C ASP A 48 -25.43 9.03 -6.79
N LEU A 49 -24.44 9.89 -6.99
CA LEU A 49 -24.49 11.29 -6.55
C LEU A 49 -25.61 12.04 -7.28
N ARG A 50 -25.75 11.82 -8.59
CA ARG A 50 -26.85 12.41 -9.37
C ARG A 50 -28.21 11.93 -8.86
N LEU A 51 -28.34 10.63 -8.63
CA LEU A 51 -29.59 10.02 -8.14
C LEU A 51 -29.94 10.49 -6.72
N PHE A 52 -28.94 10.65 -5.85
CA PHE A 52 -29.10 11.28 -4.54
C PHE A 52 -29.59 12.73 -4.65
N LEU A 53 -29.01 13.53 -5.55
CA LEU A 53 -29.42 14.93 -5.76
C LEU A 53 -30.84 15.02 -6.31
N GLU A 54 -31.22 14.15 -7.24
CA GLU A 54 -32.58 14.10 -7.81
C GLU A 54 -33.62 13.85 -6.70
N PHE A 55 -33.41 12.84 -5.85
CA PHE A 55 -34.29 12.59 -4.71
C PHE A 55 -34.29 13.72 -3.67
N PHE A 56 -33.17 14.40 -3.48
CA PHE A 56 -33.06 15.53 -2.56
C PHE A 56 -33.86 16.75 -3.04
N PHE A 57 -33.80 17.07 -4.33
CA PHE A 57 -34.49 18.23 -4.91
C PHE A 57 -35.97 17.99 -5.20
N GLU A 58 -36.37 16.77 -5.57
CA GLU A 58 -37.76 16.45 -5.92
C GLU A 58 -38.66 16.19 -4.69
N GLY A 59 -38.12 16.29 -3.47
CA GLY A 59 -38.90 16.07 -2.24
C GLY A 59 -39.37 14.61 -2.12
N ALA A 60 -38.51 13.67 -2.53
CA ALA A 60 -38.82 12.24 -2.49
C ALA A 60 -39.10 11.74 -1.06
N LYS A 61 -39.77 10.58 -0.96
CA LYS A 61 -40.09 9.96 0.32
C LYS A 61 -38.81 9.75 1.14
N PRO A 62 -38.85 9.93 2.47
CA PRO A 62 -37.66 9.82 3.33
C PRO A 62 -36.96 8.46 3.25
N GLU A 63 -37.71 7.40 2.91
CA GLU A 63 -37.17 6.04 2.75
C GLU A 63 -36.26 5.88 1.52
N ASP A 64 -36.52 6.60 0.43
CA ASP A 64 -35.77 6.48 -0.82
C ASP A 64 -34.48 7.32 -0.75
N TYR A 65 -34.55 8.47 -0.06
CA TYR A 65 -33.39 9.28 0.29
C TYR A 65 -32.37 8.51 1.14
N ASP A 66 -32.80 7.86 2.23
CA ASP A 66 -31.90 7.13 3.14
C ASP A 66 -31.20 5.97 2.42
N LYS A 67 -31.90 5.26 1.52
CA LYS A 67 -31.31 4.20 0.69
C LYS A 67 -30.27 4.75 -0.30
N ALA A 68 -30.59 5.83 -1.01
CA ALA A 68 -29.68 6.44 -1.98
C ALA A 68 -28.42 6.99 -1.29
N PHE A 69 -28.59 7.66 -0.15
CA PHE A 69 -27.48 8.12 0.67
C PHE A 69 -26.62 6.96 1.16
N LYS A 70 -27.25 5.87 1.60
CA LYS A 70 -26.52 4.70 2.08
C LYS A 70 -25.69 4.04 0.98
N LEU A 71 -26.25 3.93 -0.21
CA LEU A 71 -25.58 3.39 -1.38
C LEU A 71 -24.39 4.26 -1.80
N LEU A 72 -24.58 5.58 -1.84
CA LEU A 72 -23.54 6.55 -2.19
C LEU A 72 -22.34 6.45 -1.23
N VAL A 73 -22.60 6.49 0.08
CA VAL A 73 -21.55 6.36 1.10
C VAL A 73 -20.81 5.03 0.93
N ARG A 74 -21.53 3.92 0.76
CA ARG A 74 -20.92 2.60 0.53
C ARG A 74 -19.98 2.61 -0.68
N ASN A 75 -20.43 3.19 -1.80
CA ASN A 75 -19.63 3.20 -3.03
C ASN A 75 -18.42 4.12 -2.95
N ILE A 76 -18.51 5.26 -2.26
CA ILE A 76 -17.35 6.12 -1.96
C ILE A 76 -16.33 5.38 -1.10
N LEU A 77 -16.78 4.68 -0.05
CA LEU A 77 -15.90 3.89 0.81
C LEU A 77 -15.24 2.73 0.06
N ASN A 78 -15.96 2.06 -0.83
CA ASN A 78 -15.40 1.02 -1.71
C ASN A 78 -14.29 1.60 -2.60
N PHE A 79 -14.51 2.79 -3.14
CA PHE A 79 -13.55 3.46 -4.00
C PHE A 79 -12.29 3.90 -3.25
N PHE A 80 -12.40 4.35 -2.00
CA PHE A 80 -11.24 4.65 -1.18
C PHE A 80 -10.32 3.43 -1.01
N VAL A 81 -10.90 2.25 -0.77
CA VAL A 81 -10.14 0.98 -0.73
C VAL A 81 -9.50 0.65 -2.08
N LEU A 82 -10.23 0.86 -3.19
CA LEU A 82 -9.70 0.62 -4.52
C LEU A 82 -8.49 1.50 -4.82
N ILE A 83 -8.53 2.77 -4.41
CA ILE A 83 -7.40 3.71 -4.54
C ILE A 83 -6.21 3.22 -3.69
N GLU A 84 -6.45 2.77 -2.46
CA GLU A 84 -5.37 2.32 -1.59
C GLU A 84 -4.68 1.06 -2.14
N LEU A 85 -5.46 0.10 -2.64
CA LEU A 85 -4.94 -1.07 -3.36
C LEU A 85 -4.18 -0.68 -4.63
N PHE A 86 -4.71 0.28 -5.39
CA PHE A 86 -4.06 0.80 -6.58
C PHE A 86 -2.69 1.42 -6.26
N LYS A 87 -2.63 2.23 -5.21
CA LYS A 87 -1.39 2.84 -4.74
C LYS A 87 -0.34 1.79 -4.37
N VAL A 88 -0.71 0.78 -3.58
CA VAL A 88 0.19 -0.34 -3.25
C VAL A 88 0.65 -1.06 -4.51
N PHE A 89 -0.23 -1.28 -5.48
CA PHE A 89 0.11 -1.98 -6.71
C PHE A 89 1.11 -1.18 -7.57
N ILE A 90 0.86 0.11 -7.78
CA ILE A 90 1.78 1.00 -8.52
C ILE A 90 3.14 1.06 -7.83
N ASP A 91 3.16 1.17 -6.50
CA ASP A 91 4.39 1.17 -5.73
C ASP A 91 5.21 -0.12 -5.93
N VAL A 92 4.55 -1.28 -6.00
CA VAL A 92 5.22 -2.55 -6.25
C VAL A 92 5.81 -2.60 -7.66
N LEU A 93 5.14 -2.01 -8.65
CA LEU A 93 5.63 -1.95 -10.02
C LEU A 93 6.79 -0.96 -10.19
N GLU A 94 6.72 0.21 -9.56
CA GLU A 94 7.72 1.27 -9.68
C GLU A 94 9.03 0.88 -8.98
N PHE A 95 8.95 0.42 -7.73
CA PHE A 95 10.15 0.16 -6.92
C PHE A 95 10.64 -1.28 -7.01
N ARG A 96 9.93 -2.17 -7.73
CA ARG A 96 10.14 -3.63 -7.80
C ARG A 96 10.35 -4.31 -6.44
N ARG A 97 9.91 -3.65 -5.37
CA ARG A 97 10.03 -4.09 -3.98
C ARG A 97 8.78 -3.67 -3.24
N ILE A 98 8.20 -4.65 -2.57
CA ILE A 98 7.11 -4.44 -1.63
C ILE A 98 7.68 -3.71 -0.41
N ARG A 99 7.36 -2.43 -0.23
CA ARG A 99 7.67 -1.73 1.02
C ARG A 99 6.72 -2.26 2.09
N LYS A 100 7.25 -3.01 3.05
CA LYS A 100 6.49 -3.60 4.17
C LYS A 100 5.55 -2.59 4.86
N ARG A 101 6.00 -1.34 4.97
CA ARG A 101 5.24 -0.22 5.53
C ARG A 101 3.96 0.07 4.76
N GLN A 102 4.01 0.03 3.43
CA GLN A 102 2.88 0.42 2.58
C GLN A 102 1.74 -0.59 2.63
N ILE A 103 2.05 -1.88 2.67
CA ILE A 103 1.01 -2.91 2.88
C ILE A 103 0.31 -2.67 4.23
N LEU A 104 1.08 -2.33 5.26
CA LEU A 104 0.51 -2.15 6.59
C LEU A 104 -0.36 -0.88 6.67
N GLU A 105 0.08 0.22 6.05
CA GLU A 105 -0.73 1.45 5.92
C GLU A 105 -2.03 1.19 5.15
N ALA A 106 -1.94 0.47 4.04
CA ALA A 106 -3.10 0.07 3.25
C ALA A 106 -4.04 -0.87 4.01
N GLY A 107 -3.47 -1.80 4.79
CA GLY A 107 -4.23 -2.71 5.65
C GLY A 107 -5.00 -1.98 6.75
N ILE A 108 -4.39 -0.98 7.39
CA ILE A 108 -5.08 -0.14 8.39
C ILE A 108 -6.24 0.60 7.75
N VAL A 109 -6.01 1.23 6.59
CA VAL A 109 -7.05 1.91 5.81
C VAL A 109 -8.21 0.97 5.47
N PHE A 110 -7.90 -0.26 5.06
CA PHE A 110 -8.92 -1.28 4.74
C PHE A 110 -9.78 -1.64 5.96
N VAL A 111 -9.15 -1.84 7.13
CA VAL A 111 -9.86 -2.15 8.38
C VAL A 111 -10.73 -0.97 8.81
N VAL A 112 -10.20 0.25 8.76
CA VAL A 112 -10.96 1.46 9.09
C VAL A 112 -12.18 1.61 8.18
N ARG A 113 -12.04 1.33 6.87
CA ARG A 113 -13.17 1.34 5.95
C ARG A 113 -14.24 0.33 6.35
N GLU A 114 -13.87 -0.88 6.71
CA GLU A 114 -14.83 -1.91 7.11
C GLU A 114 -15.58 -1.48 8.37
N ILE A 115 -14.88 -0.90 9.36
CA ILE A 115 -15.50 -0.35 10.56
C ILE A 115 -16.53 0.71 10.19
N ILE A 116 -16.17 1.67 9.32
CA ILE A 116 -17.09 2.74 8.93
C ILE A 116 -18.31 2.16 8.20
N LEU A 117 -18.14 1.16 7.32
CA LEU A 117 -19.26 0.51 6.65
C LEU A 117 -20.20 -0.18 7.63
N VAL A 118 -19.68 -1.01 8.53
CA VAL A 118 -20.51 -1.77 9.49
C VAL A 118 -21.25 -0.82 10.44
N VAL A 119 -20.58 0.24 10.90
CA VAL A 119 -21.18 1.29 11.72
C VAL A 119 -22.29 2.00 10.96
N PHE A 120 -22.05 2.34 9.70
CA PHE A 120 -23.00 3.06 8.88
C PHE A 120 -24.21 2.21 8.48
N GLU A 121 -24.03 0.90 8.32
CA GLU A 121 -25.13 -0.06 8.11
C GLU A 121 -25.94 -0.35 9.39
N HIS A 122 -25.56 0.23 10.54
CA HIS A 122 -26.17 -0.01 11.85
C HIS A 122 -26.19 -1.51 12.23
N ARG A 123 -25.21 -2.28 11.74
CA ARG A 123 -25.07 -3.74 11.96
C ARG A 123 -24.04 -4.07 13.04
N PHE A 124 -23.61 -3.07 13.81
CA PHE A 124 -22.46 -3.18 14.69
C PHE A 124 -22.75 -4.05 15.91
N THR A 125 -22.18 -5.25 15.93
CA THR A 125 -22.32 -6.22 17.02
C THR A 125 -21.16 -6.09 18.01
N PHE A 126 -21.37 -6.52 19.27
CA PHE A 126 -20.29 -6.57 20.26
C PHE A 126 -19.09 -7.41 19.79
N THR A 127 -19.35 -8.49 19.05
CA THR A 127 -18.31 -9.32 18.42
C THR A 127 -17.48 -8.53 17.40
N ASP A 128 -18.12 -7.69 16.59
CA ASP A 128 -17.44 -6.86 15.60
C ASP A 128 -16.54 -5.83 16.28
N LEU A 129 -17.02 -5.21 17.37
CA LEU A 129 -16.24 -4.27 18.16
C LEU A 129 -14.95 -4.90 18.69
N VAL A 130 -15.06 -6.09 19.29
CA VAL A 130 -13.90 -6.80 19.83
C VAL A 130 -12.98 -7.27 18.69
N GLY A 131 -13.54 -7.80 17.60
CA GLY A 131 -12.78 -8.25 16.43
C GLY A 131 -11.97 -7.13 15.79
N PHE A 132 -12.62 -6.01 15.47
CA PHE A 132 -11.94 -4.83 14.92
C PHE A 132 -10.96 -4.21 15.92
N GLY A 133 -11.30 -4.20 17.21
CA GLY A 133 -10.39 -3.72 18.26
C GLY A 133 -9.10 -4.53 18.32
N VAL A 134 -9.20 -5.86 18.35
CA VAL A 134 -8.02 -6.76 18.34
C VAL A 134 -7.23 -6.62 17.04
N LEU A 135 -7.92 -6.51 15.89
CA LEU A 135 -7.27 -6.36 14.59
C LEU A 135 -6.49 -5.04 14.47
N LEU A 136 -7.10 -3.93 14.88
CA LEU A 136 -6.42 -2.62 14.92
C LEU A 136 -5.26 -2.62 15.90
N LEU A 137 -5.40 -3.26 17.06
CA LEU A 137 -4.33 -3.40 18.04
C LEU A 137 -3.14 -4.17 17.45
N ALA A 138 -3.40 -5.32 16.80
CA ALA A 138 -2.38 -6.12 16.15
C ALA A 138 -1.67 -5.36 15.00
N LEU A 139 -2.43 -4.67 14.15
CA LEU A 139 -1.89 -3.83 13.08
C LEU A 139 -1.07 -2.66 13.63
N GLY A 140 -1.55 -1.99 14.67
CA GLY A 140 -0.88 -0.87 15.33
C GLY A 140 0.43 -1.28 16.00
N ILE A 141 0.46 -2.40 16.73
CA ILE A 141 1.71 -2.96 17.28
C ILE A 141 2.68 -3.29 16.15
N THR A 142 2.20 -3.96 15.09
CA THR A 142 3.04 -4.30 13.94
C THR A 142 3.62 -3.05 13.29
N TYR A 143 2.85 -1.95 13.23
CA TYR A 143 3.29 -0.68 12.66
C TYR A 143 4.41 -0.07 13.47
N ILE A 144 4.21 0.04 14.78
CA ILE A 144 5.20 0.60 15.70
C ILE A 144 6.48 -0.23 15.68
N VAL A 145 6.37 -1.56 15.70
CA VAL A 145 7.52 -2.47 15.64
C VAL A 145 8.28 -2.29 14.33
N LEU A 146 7.57 -2.26 13.20
CA LEU A 146 8.18 -2.10 11.89
C LEU A 146 8.88 -0.74 11.73
N GLU A 147 8.26 0.33 12.23
CA GLU A 147 8.85 1.68 12.21
C GLU A 147 10.11 1.76 13.08
N ARG A 148 10.08 1.15 14.28
CA ARG A 148 11.27 1.01 15.13
C ARG A 148 12.40 0.27 14.44
N SER A 149 12.11 -0.89 13.84
CA SER A 149 13.12 -1.68 13.11
C SER A 149 13.72 -0.91 11.93
N TYR A 150 12.91 -0.13 11.20
CA TYR A 150 13.38 0.64 10.06
C TYR A 150 14.31 1.80 10.49
N LEU A 151 13.99 2.46 11.60
CA LEU A 151 14.82 3.52 12.17
C LEU A 151 16.17 3.00 12.70
N GLU A 152 16.20 1.81 13.27
CA GLU A 152 17.45 1.17 13.69
C GLU A 152 18.34 0.82 12.49
N TYR A 153 17.75 0.28 11.42
CA TYR A 153 18.47 -0.01 10.18
C TYR A 153 19.11 1.25 9.57
N LEU A 154 18.34 2.35 9.48
CA LEU A 154 18.84 3.64 8.98
C LEU A 154 19.94 4.25 9.86
N LYS A 155 19.86 4.08 11.18
CA LYS A 155 20.93 4.53 12.09
C LYS A 155 22.21 3.73 11.91
N PHE A 156 22.10 2.43 11.67
CA PHE A 156 23.25 1.56 11.48
C PHE A 156 23.99 1.91 10.17
N GLU A 157 23.26 2.02 9.07
CA GLU A 157 23.86 2.33 7.77
C GLU A 157 24.49 3.72 7.72
N ARG A 158 23.86 4.72 8.36
CA ARG A 158 24.46 6.05 8.50
C ARG A 158 25.78 6.00 9.29
N ARG A 159 25.87 5.19 10.35
CA ARG A 159 27.12 5.06 11.13
C ARG A 159 28.24 4.46 10.28
N GLU A 160 27.95 3.44 9.47
CA GLU A 160 28.96 2.83 8.60
C GLU A 160 29.44 3.78 7.50
N LEU A 161 28.54 4.57 6.89
CA LEU A 161 28.90 5.59 5.91
C LEU A 161 29.82 6.66 6.51
N THR A 162 29.48 7.18 7.69
CA THR A 162 30.33 8.18 8.38
C THR A 162 31.69 7.60 8.79
N GLU A 163 31.75 6.34 9.22
CA GLU A 163 33.01 5.63 9.50
C GLU A 163 33.89 5.49 8.25
N ARG A 164 33.30 5.12 7.11
CA ARG A 164 34.01 5.01 5.83
C ARG A 164 34.53 6.35 5.33
N GLU A 165 33.71 7.41 5.38
CA GLU A 165 34.13 8.77 5.01
C GLU A 165 35.28 9.25 5.89
N ARG A 166 35.19 9.02 7.20
CA ARG A 166 36.26 9.39 8.15
C ARG A 166 37.57 8.66 7.85
N LYS A 167 37.51 7.37 7.53
CA LYS A 167 38.70 6.58 7.15
C LYS A 167 39.29 7.03 5.82
N GLY A 168 38.44 7.35 4.84
CA GLY A 168 38.88 7.90 3.54
C GLY A 168 39.62 9.22 3.69
N LEU A 169 39.10 10.15 4.50
CA LEU A 169 39.73 11.45 4.77
C LEU A 169 41.07 11.33 5.49
N ILE A 170 41.21 10.37 6.41
CA ILE A 170 42.48 10.12 7.11
C ILE A 170 43.53 9.55 6.15
N ALA A 171 43.16 8.56 5.35
CA ALA A 171 44.07 7.97 4.35
C ALA A 171 44.56 9.02 3.33
N GLN A 172 43.66 9.90 2.87
CA GLN A 172 43.99 10.96 1.92
C GLN A 172 44.96 11.99 2.53
N ARG A 173 44.78 12.36 3.80
CA ARG A 173 45.73 13.23 4.53
C ARG A 173 47.09 12.59 4.75
N GLU A 174 47.15 11.29 5.00
CA GLU A 174 48.43 10.56 5.14
C GLU A 174 49.21 10.52 3.83
N ASP A 175 48.52 10.42 2.69
CA ASP A 175 49.16 10.44 1.37
C ASP A 175 49.64 11.84 0.95
N GLU A 176 49.00 12.91 1.45
CA GLU A 176 49.47 14.29 1.26
C GLU A 176 50.71 14.60 2.12
N LEU A 177 50.80 14.07 3.35
CA LEU A 177 51.96 14.26 4.24
C LEU A 177 53.21 13.48 3.80
N LYS A 178 53.06 12.47 2.94
CA LYS A 178 54.16 11.65 2.41
C LYS A 178 54.74 12.19 1.08
N ARG A 179 54.13 13.21 0.48
CA ARG A 179 54.60 13.91 -0.72
C ARG A 179 55.32 15.20 -0.35
#